data_AF-A0A6B1DM26-F1
#
_entry.id   AF-A0A6B1DM26-F1
#
_cell.length_a   1.000
_cell.length_b   1.000
_cell.length_c   1.000
_cell.angle_alpha   90.00
_cell.angle_beta   90.00
_cell.angle_gamma   90.00
#
_symmetry.space_group_name_H-M   'P 1'
#
loop_
_entity.id
_entity.type
_entity.pdbx_description
1 polymer ?
#
loop_
_entity_poly.entity_id
_entity_poly.type
_entity_poly.pdbx_seq_one_letter_code
_entity_poly.pdbx_strand_id
1 'polypeptide(L)'
;MRSQGTLPGHPRSRRGNRRACGHPEARPAGRGVGAGQPHRRRVSPDGPQGHRCRVGRYRRTGCPRRTLGEPSTVIALLDTHVLIWWLTDSARLSPAQRNAVASASPSSPLLVSGISLWEVATLHSLGRVRLAVPLRDWLEAAVAPPLVRVHGVSPAIAAELGALPDSFHRDPADRILVATARVLGATLLTQNRRIIEAGLANTLS
;
A
#
# COMPACT_ATOMS: atom_id res chain seq x y z
N MET A 1 -45.67 -20.30 -34.46
CA MET A 1 -45.60 -21.70 -33.99
C MET A 1 -45.74 -21.71 -32.47
N ARG A 2 -46.79 -22.35 -31.94
CA ARG A 2 -47.05 -22.58 -30.51
C ARG A 2 -46.76 -24.05 -30.18
N SER A 3 -46.20 -24.31 -29.00
CA SER A 3 -46.17 -25.60 -28.26
C SER A 3 -45.40 -25.34 -26.94
N GLN A 4 -45.97 -25.17 -25.72
CA GLN A 4 -46.72 -26.06 -24.79
C GLN A 4 -45.92 -27.30 -24.31
N GLY A 5 -45.29 -27.24 -23.13
CA GLY A 5 -45.59 -28.09 -21.94
C GLY A 5 -44.39 -29.00 -21.62
N THR A 6 -44.03 -29.47 -20.41
CA THR A 6 -44.65 -29.57 -19.08
C THR A 6 -43.56 -30.07 -18.08
N LEU A 7 -43.52 -29.56 -16.85
CA LEU A 7 -42.90 -30.18 -15.64
C LEU A 7 -43.94 -31.07 -14.94
N PRO A 8 -43.62 -32.15 -14.17
CA PRO A 8 -43.23 -31.99 -12.74
C PRO A 8 -42.46 -33.17 -12.09
N GLY A 9 -41.97 -32.97 -10.85
CA GLY A 9 -41.85 -34.08 -9.89
C GLY A 9 -40.72 -34.01 -8.84
N HIS A 10 -41.00 -33.43 -7.67
CA HIS A 10 -40.31 -33.70 -6.39
C HIS A 10 -41.07 -34.80 -5.61
N PRO A 11 -40.44 -35.50 -4.63
CA PRO A 11 -40.78 -35.27 -3.21
C PRO A 11 -39.54 -35.29 -2.27
N ARG A 12 -39.40 -34.41 -1.25
CA ARG A 12 -39.86 -34.50 0.17
C ARG A 12 -39.50 -35.84 0.85
N SER A 13 -38.98 -35.99 2.07
CA SER A 13 -38.88 -35.20 3.32
C SER A 13 -37.96 -35.99 4.29
N ARG A 14 -37.38 -35.48 5.38
CA ARG A 14 -37.98 -35.33 6.74
C ARG A 14 -36.86 -34.88 7.71
N ARG A 15 -37.11 -33.82 8.51
CA ARG A 15 -37.34 -33.82 9.98
C ARG A 15 -36.17 -34.36 10.82
N GLY A 16 -35.65 -33.66 11.83
CA GLY A 16 -36.03 -32.37 12.41
C GLY A 16 -35.50 -32.21 13.84
N ASN A 17 -35.98 -31.16 14.50
CA ASN A 17 -36.08 -30.96 15.97
C ASN A 17 -34.76 -30.90 16.78
N ARG A 18 -34.61 -30.15 17.87
CA ARG A 18 -35.39 -29.14 18.61
C ARG A 18 -34.53 -28.85 19.88
N ARG A 19 -34.78 -27.68 20.50
CA ARG A 19 -34.50 -27.34 21.93
C ARG A 19 -33.03 -27.03 22.25
N ALA A 20 -32.70 -26.24 23.28
CA ALA A 20 -33.37 -25.20 24.05
C ALA A 20 -32.31 -24.66 25.03
N CYS A 21 -32.61 -23.50 25.58
CA CYS A 21 -31.94 -22.71 26.62
C CYS A 21 -31.26 -23.49 27.76
N GLY A 22 -30.17 -22.92 28.28
CA GLY A 22 -29.57 -23.27 29.57
C GLY A 22 -28.70 -22.13 30.10
N HIS A 23 -29.30 -21.18 30.81
CA HIS A 23 -28.63 -20.37 31.84
C HIS A 23 -28.34 -21.25 33.07
N PRO A 24 -27.34 -20.87 33.87
CA PRO A 24 -27.68 -20.47 35.23
C PRO A 24 -26.97 -19.19 35.73
N GLU A 25 -27.66 -18.53 36.65
CA GLU A 25 -27.28 -17.45 37.59
C GLU A 25 -26.02 -17.78 38.43
N ALA A 26 -25.10 -16.81 38.65
CA ALA A 26 -24.94 -15.92 39.83
C ALA A 26 -24.48 -16.65 41.13
N ARG A 27 -23.40 -16.33 41.87
CA ARG A 27 -22.90 -15.12 42.60
C ARG A 27 -21.76 -15.62 43.56
N PRO A 28 -21.12 -14.83 44.47
CA PRO A 28 -20.70 -13.42 44.48
C PRO A 28 -19.27 -13.14 45.06
N ALA A 29 -18.92 -11.84 45.10
CA ALA A 29 -18.18 -11.12 46.15
C ALA A 29 -16.63 -11.21 46.26
N GLY A 30 -15.98 -10.08 45.97
CA GLY A 30 -14.66 -9.70 46.49
C GLY A 30 -14.49 -8.18 46.44
N ARG A 31 -14.51 -7.54 47.62
CA ARG A 31 -14.42 -6.08 47.88
C ARG A 31 -13.00 -5.54 47.74
N GLY A 32 -12.90 -4.24 47.47
CA GLY A 32 -11.74 -3.35 47.74
C GLY A 32 -11.65 -2.26 46.67
N VAL A 33 -12.37 -1.13 46.75
CA VAL A 33 -12.17 0.06 47.60
C VAL A 33 -10.71 0.53 47.65
N GLY A 34 -10.43 1.67 47.03
CA GLY A 34 -9.14 2.36 47.08
C GLY A 34 -9.12 3.62 46.20
N ALA A 35 -9.88 4.64 46.61
CA ALA A 35 -9.83 5.98 46.04
C ALA A 35 -8.47 6.66 46.33
N GLY A 36 -7.97 7.44 45.37
CA GLY A 36 -6.74 8.23 45.56
C GLY A 36 -6.29 9.02 44.33
N GLN A 37 -7.01 10.07 43.98
CA GLN A 37 -6.47 11.27 43.30
C GLN A 37 -6.57 12.43 44.29
N PRO A 38 -5.92 13.60 44.10
CA PRO A 38 -4.81 13.96 43.21
C PRO A 38 -3.69 14.75 43.94
N HIS A 39 -2.45 14.72 43.45
CA HIS A 39 -1.48 15.78 43.78
C HIS A 39 -1.08 16.56 42.53
N ARG A 40 -1.75 17.72 42.40
CA ARG A 40 -1.28 18.85 41.60
C ARG A 40 0.06 19.33 42.17
N ARG A 41 1.12 19.33 41.35
CA ARG A 41 2.24 20.26 41.54
C ARG A 41 2.18 21.30 40.45
N ARG A 42 1.94 22.54 40.88
CA ARG A 42 2.14 23.76 40.12
C ARG A 42 3.64 23.90 39.88
N VAL A 43 4.04 24.17 38.65
CA VAL A 43 5.35 24.73 38.32
C VAL A 43 5.08 26.13 37.78
N SER A 44 5.55 27.14 38.51
CA SER A 44 5.55 28.54 38.07
C SER A 44 6.69 28.79 37.07
N PRO A 45 6.59 29.87 36.28
CA PRO A 45 7.49 30.15 35.18
C PRO A 45 8.61 31.10 35.62
N ASP A 46 9.86 30.65 35.56
CA ASP A 46 11.02 31.54 35.59
C ASP A 46 11.88 31.27 34.34
N GLY A 47 11.91 32.26 33.45
CA GLY A 47 12.89 32.32 32.38
C GLY A 47 14.28 32.64 32.93
N PRO A 48 15.33 32.44 32.11
CA PRO A 48 16.00 33.64 31.64
C PRO A 48 16.41 33.59 30.15
N GLN A 49 16.14 34.70 29.49
CA GLN A 49 17.12 35.49 28.74
C GLN A 49 17.86 34.80 27.56
N GLY A 50 17.26 34.95 26.38
CA GLY A 50 17.86 35.77 25.32
C GLY A 50 19.25 35.38 24.82
N HIS A 51 19.35 34.29 24.07
CA HIS A 51 20.48 34.11 23.15
C HIS A 51 20.11 34.71 21.79
N ARG A 52 20.69 35.89 21.50
CA ARG A 52 20.72 36.50 20.16
C ARG A 52 21.48 35.56 19.21
N CYS A 53 20.76 34.78 18.42
CA CYS A 53 21.34 34.12 17.25
C CYS A 53 21.69 35.18 16.20
N ARG A 54 22.99 35.52 16.14
CA ARG A 54 23.60 36.36 15.12
C ARG A 54 23.55 35.58 13.80
N VAL A 55 22.59 35.90 12.92
CA VAL A 55 22.58 35.40 11.53
C VAL A 55 23.80 35.95 10.79
N GLY A 56 24.87 35.15 10.79
CA GLY A 56 26.06 35.38 9.99
C GLY A 56 25.71 35.24 8.50
N ARG A 57 26.03 36.28 7.72
CA ARG A 57 26.02 36.24 6.26
C ARG A 57 26.92 35.10 5.78
N TYR A 58 26.33 34.00 5.32
CA TYR A 58 27.05 33.04 4.50
C TYR A 58 27.31 33.67 3.12
N ARG A 59 28.58 33.97 2.86
CA ARG A 59 29.07 34.33 1.53
C ARG A 59 28.84 33.13 0.62
N ARG A 60 28.15 33.36 -0.50
CA ARG A 60 28.05 32.42 -1.62
C ARG A 60 29.45 32.17 -2.18
N THR A 61 30.00 31.00 -1.94
CA THR A 61 31.15 30.47 -2.67
C THR A 61 30.77 29.15 -3.31
N GLY A 62 30.67 29.17 -4.64
CA GLY A 62 30.78 28.00 -5.52
C GLY A 62 29.60 27.03 -5.49
N CYS A 63 28.68 27.19 -6.45
CA CYS A 63 27.94 26.01 -6.94
C CYS A 63 28.97 25.11 -7.66
N PRO A 64 29.22 23.88 -7.20
CA PRO A 64 29.97 22.94 -8.02
C PRO A 64 29.14 22.67 -9.27
N ARG A 65 29.77 22.81 -10.44
CA ARG A 65 29.26 22.35 -11.74
C ARG A 65 28.68 20.96 -11.53
N ARG A 66 27.38 20.79 -11.82
CA ARG A 66 26.77 19.46 -11.99
C ARG A 66 27.55 18.77 -13.10
N THR A 67 28.50 17.92 -12.71
CA THR A 67 28.93 16.82 -13.57
C THR A 67 27.67 16.02 -13.89
N LEU A 68 27.48 15.73 -15.18
CA LEU A 68 26.42 14.87 -15.68
C LEU A 68 26.56 13.55 -14.92
N GLY A 69 25.69 13.36 -13.94
CA GLY A 69 25.77 12.26 -13.00
C GLY A 69 25.53 10.96 -13.75
N GLU A 70 26.34 9.96 -13.40
CA GLU A 70 25.99 8.55 -13.47
C GLU A 70 24.48 8.38 -13.24
N PRO A 71 23.76 7.59 -14.06
CA PRO A 71 22.35 7.38 -13.87
C PRO A 71 22.16 6.88 -12.43
N SER A 72 21.58 7.75 -11.61
CA SER A 72 21.23 7.43 -10.24
C SER A 72 20.43 6.14 -10.34
N THR A 73 20.92 5.08 -9.71
CA THR A 73 20.25 3.77 -9.75
C THR A 73 19.00 3.92 -8.90
N VAL A 74 17.97 4.52 -9.49
CA VAL A 74 16.71 4.82 -8.82
C VAL A 74 15.99 3.48 -8.66
N ILE A 75 15.79 3.09 -7.41
CA ILE A 75 14.97 1.93 -7.09
C ILE A 75 13.54 2.23 -7.57
N ALA A 76 13.06 1.47 -8.56
CA ALA A 76 11.75 1.67 -9.17
C ALA A 76 10.72 0.71 -8.57
N LEU A 77 9.63 1.25 -8.00
CA LEU A 77 8.49 0.47 -7.52
C LEU A 77 7.36 0.59 -8.54
N LEU A 78 6.86 -0.54 -9.05
CA LEU A 78 5.76 -0.56 -10.01
C LEU A 78 4.41 -0.53 -9.30
N ASP A 79 3.53 0.37 -9.74
CA ASP A 79 2.11 0.31 -9.44
C ASP A 79 1.43 -0.83 -10.23
N THR A 80 0.26 -1.26 -9.78
CA THR A 80 -0.49 -2.39 -10.33
C THR A 80 -0.79 -2.22 -11.81
N HIS A 81 -1.26 -1.05 -12.25
CA HIS A 81 -1.53 -0.82 -13.67
C HIS A 81 -0.24 -0.72 -14.50
N VAL A 82 0.85 -0.21 -13.94
CA VAL A 82 2.15 -0.16 -14.65
C VAL A 82 2.69 -1.57 -14.86
N LEU A 83 2.58 -2.44 -13.84
CA LEU A 83 2.94 -3.85 -13.95
C LEU A 83 2.16 -4.54 -15.07
N ILE A 84 0.84 -4.37 -15.10
CA ILE A 84 -0.01 -4.93 -16.17
C ILE A 84 0.44 -4.40 -17.53
N TRP A 85 0.58 -3.08 -17.68
CA TRP A 85 0.94 -2.46 -18.95
C TRP A 85 2.32 -2.89 -19.45
N TRP A 86 3.28 -3.08 -18.55
CA TRP A 86 4.60 -3.57 -18.90
C TRP A 86 4.54 -5.00 -19.44
N LEU A 87 3.82 -5.90 -18.77
CA LEU A 87 3.71 -7.30 -19.19
C LEU A 87 2.86 -7.50 -20.45
N THR A 88 2.00 -6.53 -20.79
CA THR A 88 1.19 -6.57 -22.01
C THR A 88 1.72 -5.66 -23.12
N ASP A 89 2.92 -5.08 -22.98
CA ASP A 89 3.51 -4.06 -23.86
C ASP A 89 2.51 -2.95 -24.28
N SER A 90 1.79 -2.40 -23.30
CA SER A 90 0.75 -1.41 -23.56
C SER A 90 1.34 -0.05 -23.93
N ALA A 91 0.81 0.57 -24.98
CA ALA A 91 1.11 1.96 -25.39
C ALA A 91 0.88 3.02 -24.28
N ARG A 92 0.20 2.65 -23.19
CA ARG A 92 -0.10 3.53 -22.06
C ARG A 92 1.11 3.87 -21.19
N LEU A 93 2.20 3.10 -21.25
CA LEU A 93 3.45 3.45 -20.56
C LEU A 93 4.07 4.70 -21.17
N SER A 94 4.36 5.69 -20.33
CA SER A 94 5.06 6.89 -20.77
C SER A 94 6.49 6.55 -21.22
N PRO A 95 7.12 7.35 -22.10
CA PRO A 95 8.51 7.11 -22.51
C PRO A 95 9.48 7.03 -21.32
N ALA A 96 9.25 7.83 -20.28
CA ALA A 96 10.07 7.80 -19.07
C ALA A 96 9.87 6.49 -18.28
N GLN A 97 8.63 6.01 -18.14
CA GLN A 97 8.33 4.72 -17.52
C GLN A 97 8.95 3.56 -18.31
N ARG A 98 8.87 3.58 -19.65
CA ARG A 98 9.51 2.57 -20.52
C ARG A 98 11.02 2.52 -20.32
N ASN A 99 11.67 3.68 -20.27
CA ASN A 99 13.10 3.76 -20.04
C ASN A 99 13.48 3.24 -18.64
N ALA A 100 12.70 3.58 -17.61
CA ALA A 100 12.92 3.10 -16.26
C ALA A 100 12.80 1.56 -16.16
N VAL A 101 11.74 0.96 -16.73
CA VAL A 101 11.60 -0.50 -16.73
C VAL A 101 12.65 -1.19 -17.61
N ALA A 102 13.06 -0.59 -18.73
CA ALA A 102 14.09 -1.13 -19.62
C ALA A 102 15.50 -1.08 -18.98
N SER A 103 15.74 -0.18 -18.02
CA SER A 103 17.00 -0.09 -17.28
C SER A 103 17.15 -1.14 -16.18
N ALA A 104 16.11 -1.93 -15.92
CA ALA A 104 16.12 -2.97 -14.89
C ALA A 104 17.17 -4.04 -15.19
N SER A 105 17.86 -4.49 -14.14
CA SER A 105 18.90 -5.50 -14.25
C SER A 105 18.92 -6.38 -12.99
N PRO A 106 19.65 -7.51 -13.00
CA PRO A 106 19.81 -8.34 -11.80
C PRO A 106 20.40 -7.58 -10.59
N SER A 107 21.24 -6.57 -10.82
CA SER A 107 21.83 -5.74 -9.76
C SER A 107 20.92 -4.60 -9.32
N SER A 108 19.95 -4.21 -10.14
CA SER A 108 18.95 -3.18 -9.86
C SER A 108 17.57 -3.63 -10.37
N PRO A 109 16.93 -4.61 -9.69
CA PRO A 109 15.65 -5.14 -10.13
C PRO A 109 14.51 -4.13 -9.88
N LEU A 110 13.43 -4.28 -10.64
CA LEU A 110 12.17 -3.60 -10.37
C LEU A 110 11.55 -4.16 -9.09
N LEU A 111 11.00 -3.27 -8.27
CA LEU A 111 10.24 -3.66 -7.10
C LEU A 111 8.76 -3.80 -7.46
N VAL A 112 8.14 -4.86 -6.96
CA VAL A 112 6.69 -5.05 -7.00
C VAL A 112 6.22 -5.30 -5.57
N SER A 113 5.22 -4.55 -5.11
CA SER A 113 4.64 -4.82 -3.80
C SER A 113 3.71 -6.02 -3.86
N GLY A 114 3.70 -6.85 -2.81
CA GLY A 114 2.75 -7.94 -2.68
C GLY A 114 1.29 -7.46 -2.72
N ILE A 115 1.02 -6.20 -2.35
CA ILE A 115 -0.32 -5.62 -2.44
C ILE A 115 -0.79 -5.46 -3.90
N SER A 116 0.13 -5.17 -4.83
CA SER A 116 -0.18 -5.07 -6.25
C SER A 116 -0.57 -6.43 -6.83
N LEU A 117 0.09 -7.51 -6.40
CA LEU A 117 -0.27 -8.87 -6.81
C LEU A 117 -1.66 -9.26 -6.29
N TRP A 118 -1.96 -8.92 -5.04
CA TRP A 118 -3.30 -9.09 -4.47
C TRP A 118 -4.36 -8.29 -5.24
N GLU A 119 -4.04 -7.06 -5.65
CA GLU A 119 -4.95 -6.23 -6.44
C GLU A 119 -5.22 -6.85 -7.82
N VAL A 120 -4.19 -7.34 -8.53
CA VAL A 120 -4.39 -8.06 -9.80
C VAL A 120 -5.32 -9.26 -9.62
N ALA A 121 -5.05 -10.09 -8.60
CA ALA A 121 -5.88 -11.27 -8.31
C ALA A 121 -7.34 -10.89 -8.02
N THR A 122 -7.55 -9.81 -7.26
CA THR A 122 -8.88 -9.29 -6.92
C THR A 122 -9.59 -8.75 -8.16
N LEU A 123 -8.92 -7.94 -8.98
CA LEU A 123 -9.47 -7.41 -10.22
C LEU A 123 -9.81 -8.51 -11.22
N HIS A 124 -8.98 -9.55 -11.31
CA HIS A 124 -9.26 -10.74 -12.10
C HIS A 124 -10.49 -11.49 -11.60
N SER A 125 -10.59 -11.74 -10.29
CA SER A 125 -11.77 -12.39 -9.68
C SER A 125 -13.07 -11.60 -9.90
N LEU A 126 -12.98 -10.27 -9.97
CA LEU A 126 -14.11 -9.39 -10.24
C LEU A 126 -14.42 -9.24 -11.74
N GLY A 127 -13.66 -9.91 -12.63
CA GLY A 127 -13.82 -9.81 -14.08
C GLY A 127 -13.43 -8.46 -14.67
N ARG A 128 -12.73 -7.61 -13.91
CA ARG A 128 -12.28 -6.26 -14.32
C ARG A 128 -10.98 -6.31 -15.13
N VAL A 129 -10.17 -7.34 -14.92
CA VAL A 129 -8.98 -7.64 -15.71
C VAL A 129 -9.15 -9.04 -16.30
N ARG A 130 -8.92 -9.17 -17.61
CA ARG A 130 -8.89 -10.46 -18.31
C ARG A 130 -7.44 -10.78 -18.64
N LEU A 131 -6.99 -11.95 -18.21
CA LEU A 131 -5.65 -12.45 -18.46
C LEU A 131 -5.71 -13.50 -19.58
N ALA A 132 -4.69 -13.52 -20.44
CA ALA A 132 -4.60 -14.49 -21.54
C ALA A 132 -4.22 -15.90 -21.06
N VAL A 133 -3.70 -16.01 -19.83
CA VAL A 133 -3.24 -17.24 -19.19
C VAL A 133 -3.86 -17.35 -17.80
N PRO A 134 -3.85 -18.54 -17.16
CA PRO A 134 -4.32 -18.70 -15.80
C PRO A 134 -3.68 -17.70 -14.83
N LEU A 135 -4.45 -17.22 -13.85
CA LEU A 135 -4.01 -16.20 -12.89
C LEU A 135 -2.68 -16.56 -12.19
N ARG A 136 -2.53 -17.82 -11.78
CA ARG A 136 -1.32 -18.30 -11.10
C ARG A 136 -0.09 -18.14 -12.00
N ASP A 137 -0.18 -18.58 -13.24
CA ASP A 137 0.91 -18.53 -14.21
C ASP A 137 1.26 -17.07 -14.56
N TRP A 138 0.24 -16.22 -14.68
CA TRP A 138 0.45 -14.78 -14.89
C TRP A 138 1.21 -14.14 -13.72
N LEU A 139 0.81 -14.44 -12.48
CA LEU A 139 1.47 -13.88 -11.28
C LEU A 139 2.91 -14.38 -11.15
N GLU A 140 3.18 -15.65 -11.44
CA GLU A 140 4.53 -16.22 -11.44
C GLU A 140 5.41 -15.56 -12.51
N ALA A 141 4.88 -15.34 -13.72
CA ALA A 141 5.58 -14.62 -14.78
C ALA A 141 5.84 -13.16 -14.42
N ALA A 142 4.87 -12.49 -13.80
CA ALA A 142 4.95 -11.08 -13.42
C ALA A 142 6.09 -10.76 -12.43
N VAL A 143 6.52 -11.76 -11.66
CA VAL A 143 7.55 -11.61 -10.62
C VAL A 143 8.77 -12.49 -10.86
N ALA A 144 8.93 -12.97 -12.08
CA ALA A 144 10.02 -13.86 -12.44
C ALA A 144 11.39 -13.20 -12.19
N PRO A 145 12.30 -13.85 -11.46
CA PRO A 145 13.69 -13.41 -11.35
C PRO A 145 14.39 -13.42 -12.72
N PRO A 146 15.47 -12.64 -12.91
CA PRO A 146 16.15 -11.80 -11.92
C PRO A 146 15.69 -10.34 -11.93
N LEU A 147 14.77 -9.96 -12.82
CA LEU A 147 14.45 -8.56 -13.11
C LEU A 147 13.45 -7.96 -12.12
N VAL A 148 12.70 -8.79 -11.40
CA VAL A 148 11.69 -8.36 -10.43
C VAL A 148 12.01 -8.90 -9.05
N ARG A 149 11.81 -8.05 -8.03
CA ARG A 149 11.85 -8.42 -6.62
C ARG A 149 10.55 -8.04 -5.95
N VAL A 150 9.88 -9.04 -5.39
CA VAL A 150 8.65 -8.82 -4.61
C VAL A 150 8.99 -8.32 -3.22
N HIS A 151 8.28 -7.30 -2.75
CA HIS A 151 8.37 -6.81 -1.38
C HIS A 151 7.02 -6.95 -0.66
N GLY A 152 7.03 -7.65 0.47
CA GLY A 152 5.86 -7.76 1.33
C GLY A 152 5.67 -6.53 2.23
N VAL A 153 4.57 -6.50 2.97
CA VAL A 153 4.35 -5.46 3.98
C VAL A 153 5.20 -5.79 5.21
N SER A 154 6.23 -4.99 5.46
CA SER A 154 7.08 -5.09 6.66
C SER A 154 6.53 -4.24 7.81
N PRO A 155 7.01 -4.44 9.06
CA PRO A 155 6.63 -3.57 10.19
C PRO A 155 6.92 -2.09 9.94
N ALA A 156 8.01 -1.76 9.24
CA ALA A 156 8.35 -0.38 8.87
C ALA A 156 7.31 0.21 7.90
N ILE A 157 6.86 -0.58 6.91
CA ILE A 157 5.80 -0.17 5.97
C ILE A 157 4.47 0.00 6.71
N ALA A 158 4.14 -0.91 7.63
CA ALA A 158 2.92 -0.81 8.44
C ALA A 158 2.93 0.42 9.35
N ALA A 159 4.07 0.78 9.94
CA ALA A 159 4.21 2.01 10.72
C ALA A 159 4.08 3.27 9.85
N GLU A 160 4.74 3.31 8.70
CA GLU A 160 4.65 4.43 7.76
C GLU A 160 3.22 4.63 7.25
N LEU A 161 2.50 3.53 6.97
CA LEU A 161 1.09 3.54 6.57
C LEU A 161 0.21 4.29 7.58
N GLY A 162 0.45 4.06 8.88
CA GLY A 162 -0.27 4.71 9.98
C GLY A 162 0.14 6.18 10.18
N ALA A 163 1.32 6.57 9.69
CA ALA A 163 1.80 7.96 9.72
C ALA A 163 1.35 8.79 8.50
N LEU A 164 0.80 8.17 7.46
CA LEU A 164 0.26 8.89 6.31
C LEU A 164 -0.91 9.79 6.74
N PRO A 165 -1.03 11.02 6.19
CA PRO A 165 -2.11 11.94 6.54
C PRO A 165 -3.50 11.31 6.32
N ASP A 166 -4.45 11.55 7.23
CA ASP A 166 -5.84 11.07 7.08
C ASP A 166 -6.57 11.67 5.87
N SER A 167 -6.09 12.82 5.38
CA SER A 167 -6.57 13.44 4.14
C SER A 167 -6.13 12.68 2.88
N PHE A 168 -5.14 11.80 3.00
CA PHE A 168 -4.66 10.97 1.89
C PHE A 168 -5.61 9.78 1.63
N HIS A 169 -5.61 9.30 0.39
CA HIS A 169 -6.49 8.29 -0.19
C HIS A 169 -7.02 7.23 0.79
N ARG A 170 -8.31 6.90 0.74
CA ARG A 170 -8.92 5.86 1.62
C ARG A 170 -8.68 4.42 1.16
N ASP A 171 -8.00 4.24 0.04
CA ASP A 171 -7.79 2.91 -0.53
C ASP A 171 -6.57 2.27 0.13
N PRO A 172 -6.73 1.08 0.73
CA PRO A 172 -5.63 0.44 1.45
C PRO A 172 -4.47 0.07 0.52
N ALA A 173 -4.71 -0.28 -0.74
CA ALA A 173 -3.64 -0.64 -1.66
C ALA A 173 -2.78 0.57 -2.02
N ASP A 174 -3.41 1.69 -2.42
CA ASP A 174 -2.72 2.96 -2.69
C ASP A 174 -1.89 3.43 -1.49
N ARG A 175 -2.46 3.34 -0.28
CA ARG A 175 -1.75 3.72 0.95
C ARG A 175 -0.55 2.83 1.24
N ILE A 176 -0.71 1.51 1.11
CA ILE A 176 0.40 0.56 1.30
C ILE A 176 1.49 0.81 0.24
N LEU A 177 1.12 1.10 -0.99
CA LEU A 177 2.06 1.34 -2.09
C LEU A 177 2.89 2.60 -1.84
N VAL A 178 2.25 3.70 -1.43
CA VAL A 178 2.95 4.95 -1.06
C VAL A 178 3.84 4.76 0.16
N ALA A 179 3.36 4.07 1.20
CA ALA A 179 4.18 3.74 2.38
C ALA A 179 5.40 2.89 1.99
N THR A 180 5.21 1.90 1.11
CA THR A 180 6.30 1.06 0.57
C THR A 180 7.33 1.92 -0.16
N ALA A 181 6.88 2.81 -1.05
CA ALA A 181 7.78 3.71 -1.79
C ALA A 181 8.62 4.58 -0.84
N ARG A 182 7.98 5.15 0.20
CA ARG A 182 8.65 6.01 1.18
C ARG A 182 9.68 5.26 2.01
N VAL A 183 9.31 4.08 2.54
CA VAL A 183 10.21 3.26 3.36
C VAL A 183 11.41 2.75 2.56
N LEU A 184 11.21 2.38 1.30
CA LEU A 184 12.29 1.85 0.45
C LEU A 184 13.09 2.95 -0.27
N GLY A 185 12.71 4.22 -0.13
CA GLY A 185 13.30 5.32 -0.91
C GLY A 185 13.11 5.16 -2.42
N ALA A 186 12.08 4.42 -2.83
CA ALA A 186 11.83 4.08 -4.22
C ALA A 186 11.04 5.17 -4.95
N THR A 187 11.26 5.30 -6.25
CA THR A 187 10.37 6.08 -7.13
C THR A 187 9.22 5.19 -7.58
N LEU A 188 8.00 5.62 -7.28
CA LEU A 188 6.77 4.93 -7.63
C LEU A 188 6.37 5.26 -9.08
N LEU A 189 6.41 4.27 -9.96
CA LEU A 189 5.92 4.39 -11.32
C LEU A 189 4.40 4.25 -11.29
N THR A 190 3.68 5.35 -11.51
CA THR A 190 2.22 5.39 -11.43
C THR A 190 1.63 6.44 -12.37
N GLN A 191 0.37 6.26 -12.78
CA GLN A 191 -0.45 7.28 -13.44
C GLN A 191 -1.70 7.61 -12.60
N ASN A 192 -1.75 7.16 -11.34
CA ASN A 192 -2.81 7.52 -10.42
C ASN A 192 -2.63 8.98 -10.00
N ARG A 193 -3.47 9.86 -10.57
CA ARG A 193 -3.42 11.31 -10.30
C ARG A 193 -3.49 11.64 -8.82
N ARG A 194 -4.25 10.87 -8.03
CA ARG A 194 -4.39 11.13 -6.58
C ARG A 194 -3.09 10.89 -5.84
N ILE A 195 -2.33 9.86 -6.21
CA ILE A 195 -1.01 9.59 -5.64
C ILE A 195 -0.02 10.69 -6.05
N ILE A 196 -0.03 11.08 -7.33
CA ILE A 196 0.86 12.10 -7.89
C ILE A 196 0.61 13.46 -7.22
N GLU A 197 -0.66 13.90 -7.17
CA GLU A 197 -1.07 15.18 -6.59
C GLU A 197 -0.85 15.25 -5.08
N ALA A 198 -0.91 14.12 -4.38
CA ALA A 198 -0.63 14.07 -2.95
C ALA A 198 0.84 14.39 -2.62
N GLY A 199 1.77 14.14 -3.56
CA GLY A 199 3.19 14.48 -3.38
C GLY A 199 3.86 13.77 -2.20
N LEU A 200 3.32 12.64 -1.75
CA LEU A 200 3.79 11.94 -0.56
C LEU A 200 4.99 11.01 -0.81
N ALA A 201 5.25 10.67 -2.07
CA ALA A 201 6.40 9.86 -2.50
C ALA A 201 6.94 10.40 -3.83
N ASN A 202 8.18 10.04 -4.17
CA ASN A 202 8.71 10.30 -5.51
C ASN A 202 7.92 9.48 -6.53
N THR A 203 7.37 10.13 -7.55
CA THR A 203 6.56 9.46 -8.58
C THR A 203 7.11 9.68 -9.98
N LEU A 204 6.95 8.69 -10.85
CA LEU A 204 7.25 8.77 -12.29
C LEU A 204 5.99 8.40 -13.10
N SER A 205 5.40 9.39 -13.78
CA SER A 205 4.16 9.26 -14.54
C SER A 205 4.33 9.20 -16.05
#